data_AF-X0RY11-F1
#
_entry.id   AF-X0RY11-F1
#
_cell.length_a   1.000
_cell.length_b   1.000
_cell.length_c   1.000
_cell.angle_alpha   90.00
_cell.angle_beta   90.00
_cell.angle_gamma   90.00
#
_symmetry.space_group_name_H-M   'P 1'
#
loop_
_entity.id
_entity.type
_entity.pdbx_description
1 polymer ?
#
loop_
_entity_poly.entity_id
_entity_poly.type
_entity_poly.pdbx_seq_one_letter_code
_entity_poly.pdbx_strand_id
1 'polypeptide(L)'
;MFCQERRITTIFLIILFSLSSGAFAENEKFYLPEVRPHSAEEVAGDVGFLYLAHWAGYFLLFKILGDAGGSLEKYRENFFLNNIQWWDNDPFYWNFIGHPYVGSQTYLYYRARGYSKSESFCGSFAASFLFESTIEVFHEGFSFNDAVITPTLGYLLGNWIEKKSIEMINSDNKLQQTVARIIN
;
A
#
# COMPACT_ATOMS: atom_id res chain seq x y z
N MET A 1 34.16 -11.06 4.71
CA MET A 1 34.27 -9.64 5.10
C MET A 1 33.17 -8.85 4.37
N PHE A 2 31.91 -8.94 4.83
CA PHE A 2 30.73 -8.35 4.15
C PHE A 2 29.66 -7.95 5.20
N CYS A 3 30.04 -7.13 6.20
CA CYS A 3 29.15 -6.87 7.35
C CYS A 3 29.06 -5.39 7.80
N GLN A 4 29.34 -4.40 6.94
CA GLN A 4 29.32 -2.99 7.42
C GLN A 4 28.68 -1.98 6.48
N GLU A 5 28.71 -2.16 5.16
CA GLU A 5 28.21 -1.12 4.24
C GLU A 5 26.68 -1.07 4.07
N ARG A 6 25.96 -2.18 4.26
CA ARG A 6 24.48 -2.21 4.09
C ARG A 6 23.69 -1.51 5.20
N ARG A 7 24.30 -1.18 6.36
CA ARG A 7 23.60 -0.47 7.44
C ARG A 7 23.52 1.04 7.21
N ILE A 8 24.44 1.62 6.45
CA ILE A 8 24.53 3.08 6.29
C ILE A 8 23.50 3.56 5.26
N THR A 9 23.26 2.78 4.20
CA THR A 9 22.29 3.14 3.13
C THR A 9 20.83 3.04 3.60
N THR A 10 20.50 2.08 4.46
CA THR A 10 19.15 1.94 5.03
C THR A 10 18.83 3.04 6.04
N ILE A 11 19.83 3.56 6.75
CA ILE A 11 19.64 4.67 7.71
C ILE A 11 19.50 6.01 6.98
N PHE A 12 20.20 6.21 5.85
CA PHE A 12 20.12 7.45 5.07
C PHE A 12 18.74 7.70 4.43
N LEU A 13 18.01 6.64 4.04
CA LEU A 13 16.66 6.76 3.48
C LEU A 13 15.60 7.17 4.52
N ILE A 14 15.80 6.81 5.79
CA ILE A 14 14.90 7.21 6.90
C ILE A 14 15.15 8.67 7.30
N ILE A 15 16.39 9.15 7.16
CA ILE A 15 16.78 10.53 7.52
C ILE A 15 16.36 11.54 6.42
N LEU A 16 16.32 11.14 5.15
CA LEU A 16 15.89 12.05 4.07
C LEU A 16 14.37 12.31 4.06
N PHE A 17 13.56 11.41 4.62
CA PHE A 17 12.10 11.59 4.73
C PHE A 17 11.69 12.45 5.93
N SER A 18 12.58 12.66 6.89
CA SER A 18 12.30 13.40 8.14
C SER A 18 12.59 14.90 8.07
N LEU A 19 13.08 15.43 6.95
CA LEU A 19 13.53 16.82 6.81
C LEU A 19 12.50 17.80 6.21
N SER A 20 11.25 17.40 5.96
CA SER A 20 10.23 18.32 5.41
C SER A 20 9.25 18.91 6.43
N SER A 21 9.28 18.54 7.71
CA SER A 21 8.30 19.03 8.70
C SER A 21 8.78 20.27 9.47
N GLY A 22 9.25 21.26 8.73
CA GLY A 22 9.51 22.61 9.23
C GLY A 22 8.32 23.52 9.00
N ALA A 23 7.31 23.47 9.86
CA ALA A 23 6.38 24.59 10.07
C ALA A 23 5.70 24.44 11.44
N PHE A 24 5.98 25.38 12.34
CA PHE A 24 5.24 25.58 13.58
C PHE A 24 3.79 25.99 13.24
N ALA A 25 2.80 25.33 13.83
CA ALA A 25 1.42 25.84 13.90
C ALA A 25 0.73 25.35 15.17
N GLU A 26 0.61 26.30 16.10
CA GLU A 26 -0.51 26.61 17.00
C GLU A 26 -1.75 25.67 16.96
N ASN A 27 -2.07 25.04 18.10
CA ASN A 27 -3.39 24.59 18.60
C ASN A 27 -4.52 24.10 17.66
N GLU A 28 -4.28 23.76 16.39
CA GLU A 28 -5.29 23.19 15.52
C GLU A 28 -5.38 21.68 15.74
N LYS A 29 -6.58 21.21 16.11
CA LYS A 29 -6.89 19.78 16.10
C LYS A 29 -6.95 19.32 14.65
N PHE A 30 -6.25 18.24 14.34
CA PHE A 30 -6.28 17.59 13.05
C PHE A 30 -7.52 16.70 12.94
N TYR A 31 -8.17 16.73 11.78
CA TYR A 31 -9.36 15.93 11.48
C TYR A 31 -9.16 15.16 10.17
N LEU A 32 -9.98 14.13 9.99
CA LEU A 32 -10.01 13.40 8.72
C LEU A 32 -10.54 14.29 7.60
N PRO A 33 -10.09 14.04 6.35
CA PRO A 33 -10.73 14.63 5.19
C PRO A 33 -12.24 14.39 5.23
N GLU A 34 -13.01 15.42 4.93
CA GLU A 34 -14.46 15.30 4.83
C GLU A 34 -14.81 14.31 3.70
N VAL A 35 -15.77 13.44 3.98
CA VAL A 35 -16.29 12.53 2.96
C VAL A 35 -17.10 13.35 1.97
N ARG A 36 -16.73 13.26 0.69
CA ARG A 36 -17.36 14.02 -0.39
C ARG A 36 -17.66 13.11 -1.58
N PRO A 37 -18.58 13.49 -2.48
CA PRO A 37 -18.73 12.82 -3.75
C PRO A 37 -17.51 13.05 -4.66
N HIS A 38 -17.25 12.09 -5.55
CA HIS A 38 -16.20 12.16 -6.57
C HIS A 38 -16.82 11.96 -7.95
N SER A 39 -16.29 12.68 -8.93
CA SER A 39 -16.61 12.48 -10.35
C SER A 39 -16.02 11.17 -10.87
N ALA A 40 -16.54 10.66 -11.98
CA ALA A 40 -16.00 9.46 -12.62
C ALA A 40 -14.55 9.65 -13.07
N GLU A 41 -14.20 10.86 -13.49
CA GLU A 41 -12.84 11.25 -13.90
C GLU A 41 -11.86 11.21 -12.73
N GLU A 42 -12.27 11.70 -11.54
CA GLU A 42 -11.46 11.60 -10.33
C GLU A 42 -11.25 10.14 -9.92
N VAL A 43 -12.31 9.33 -9.93
CA VAL A 43 -12.24 7.90 -9.61
C VAL A 43 -11.30 7.18 -10.57
N ALA A 44 -11.44 7.41 -11.88
CA ALA A 44 -10.57 6.82 -12.90
C ALA A 44 -9.11 7.27 -12.74
N GLY A 45 -8.89 8.55 -12.40
CA GLY A 45 -7.56 9.09 -12.12
C GLY A 45 -6.91 8.45 -10.91
N ASP A 46 -7.66 8.28 -9.81
CA ASP A 46 -7.20 7.63 -8.58
C ASP A 46 -6.89 6.14 -8.80
N VAL A 47 -7.74 5.41 -9.53
CA VAL A 47 -7.50 4.00 -9.92
C VAL A 47 -6.25 3.90 -10.80
N GLY A 48 -6.14 4.76 -11.81
CA GLY A 48 -4.99 4.77 -12.73
C GLY A 48 -3.68 5.10 -12.02
N PHE A 49 -3.69 6.06 -11.09
CA PHE A 49 -2.54 6.40 -10.27
C PHE A 49 -2.07 5.20 -9.44
N LEU A 50 -2.97 4.55 -8.70
CA LEU A 50 -2.64 3.38 -7.89
C LEU A 50 -2.15 2.21 -8.74
N TYR A 51 -2.75 1.99 -9.90
CA TYR A 51 -2.31 0.94 -10.83
C TYR A 51 -0.86 1.17 -11.29
N LEU A 52 -0.51 2.40 -11.68
CA LEU A 52 0.86 2.76 -12.04
C LEU A 52 1.83 2.68 -10.84
N ALA A 53 1.37 3.08 -9.65
CA ALA A 53 2.16 2.97 -8.42
C ALA A 53 2.47 1.52 -8.07
N HIS A 54 1.51 0.60 -8.24
CA HIS A 54 1.72 -0.84 -8.07
C HIS A 54 2.73 -1.40 -9.08
N TRP A 55 2.62 -1.02 -10.35
CA TRP A 55 3.64 -1.38 -11.36
C TRP A 55 5.04 -0.90 -10.97
N ALA A 56 5.16 0.37 -10.56
CA ALA A 56 6.43 0.93 -10.13
C ALA A 56 6.98 0.23 -8.88
N GLY A 57 6.12 -0.05 -7.90
CA GLY A 57 6.46 -0.80 -6.69
C GLY A 57 6.94 -2.21 -6.99
N TYR A 58 6.25 -2.91 -7.88
CA TYR A 58 6.64 -4.23 -8.38
C TYR A 58 8.05 -4.20 -9.01
N PHE A 59 8.30 -3.32 -9.99
CA PHE A 59 9.62 -3.22 -10.62
C PHE A 59 10.73 -2.86 -9.62
N LEU A 60 10.44 -1.96 -8.68
CA LEU A 60 11.40 -1.57 -7.65
C LEU A 60 11.71 -2.72 -6.69
N LEU A 61 10.69 -3.46 -6.24
CA LEU A 61 10.84 -4.59 -5.33
C LEU A 61 11.74 -5.66 -5.94
N PHE A 62 11.44 -6.13 -7.16
CA PHE A 62 12.24 -7.17 -7.81
C PHE A 62 13.65 -6.70 -8.15
N LYS A 63 13.82 -5.43 -8.53
CA LYS A 63 15.15 -4.83 -8.68
C LYS A 63 15.95 -4.82 -7.38
N ILE A 64 15.31 -4.55 -6.23
CA ILE A 64 15.97 -4.58 -4.91
C ILE A 64 16.30 -6.01 -4.50
N LEU A 65 15.41 -6.96 -4.78
CA LEU A 65 15.60 -8.38 -4.46
C LEU A 65 16.65 -9.05 -5.35
N GLY A 66 17.07 -8.41 -6.45
CA GLY A 66 18.04 -8.95 -7.40
C GLY A 66 17.47 -10.10 -8.23
N ASP A 67 16.15 -10.17 -8.31
CA ASP A 67 15.42 -11.11 -9.15
C ASP A 67 15.10 -10.41 -10.48
N ALA A 68 15.32 -11.10 -11.59
CA ALA A 68 15.12 -10.55 -12.94
C ALA A 68 13.64 -10.26 -13.23
N GLY A 69 12.72 -10.72 -12.37
CA GLY A 69 11.29 -10.55 -12.51
C GLY A 69 10.69 -11.48 -13.57
N GLY A 70 9.38 -11.67 -13.47
CA GLY A 70 8.58 -12.50 -14.36
C GLY A 70 8.77 -12.23 -15.86
N SER A 71 8.64 -13.27 -16.69
CA SER A 71 8.85 -13.19 -18.14
C SER A 71 7.52 -13.06 -18.90
N LEU A 72 7.57 -12.54 -20.13
CA LEU A 72 6.40 -12.53 -21.02
C LEU A 72 5.88 -13.95 -21.34
N GLU A 73 6.77 -14.94 -21.29
CA GLU A 73 6.43 -16.35 -21.47
C GLU A 73 5.61 -16.84 -20.28
N LYS A 74 6.07 -16.61 -19.04
CA LYS A 74 5.30 -16.90 -17.82
C LYS A 74 3.98 -16.16 -17.79
N TYR A 75 3.96 -14.88 -18.20
CA TYR A 75 2.71 -14.12 -18.29
C TYR A 75 1.70 -14.81 -19.19
N ARG A 76 2.11 -15.25 -20.39
CA ARG A 76 1.23 -15.98 -21.30
C ARG A 76 0.77 -17.30 -20.69
N GLU A 77 1.67 -18.06 -20.08
CA GLU A 77 1.33 -19.34 -19.44
C GLU A 77 0.33 -19.13 -18.29
N ASN A 78 0.61 -18.22 -17.38
CA ASN A 78 -0.23 -17.95 -16.22
C ASN A 78 -1.59 -17.39 -16.62
N PHE A 79 -1.63 -16.45 -17.57
CA PHE A 79 -2.88 -15.86 -18.03
C PHE A 79 -3.79 -16.88 -18.76
N PHE A 80 -3.21 -17.74 -19.60
CA PHE A 80 -4.00 -18.65 -20.46
C PHE A 80 -4.14 -20.07 -19.92
N LEU A 81 -3.24 -20.56 -19.06
CA LEU A 81 -3.16 -21.96 -18.63
C LEU A 81 -3.34 -22.16 -17.12
N ASN A 82 -2.79 -21.29 -16.27
CA ASN A 82 -2.91 -21.35 -14.80
C ASN A 82 -3.79 -20.22 -14.26
N ASN A 83 -4.92 -20.01 -14.93
CA ASN A 83 -5.72 -18.80 -14.89
C ASN A 83 -6.25 -18.39 -13.52
N ILE A 84 -6.46 -19.31 -12.56
CA ILE A 84 -6.92 -18.99 -11.21
C ILE A 84 -6.31 -19.99 -10.20
N GLN A 85 -5.61 -19.47 -9.20
CA GLN A 85 -5.21 -20.17 -7.99
C GLN A 85 -6.16 -19.78 -6.84
N TRP A 86 -6.79 -20.74 -6.19
CA TRP A 86 -7.67 -20.47 -5.05
C TRP A 86 -6.89 -20.20 -3.75
N TRP A 87 -5.72 -20.82 -3.66
CA TRP A 87 -4.73 -20.71 -2.61
C TRP A 87 -3.37 -20.81 -3.32
N ASP A 88 -2.61 -19.72 -3.36
CA ASP A 88 -1.19 -19.77 -3.73
C ASP A 88 -0.36 -20.48 -2.64
N ASN A 89 0.94 -20.63 -2.91
CA ASN A 89 1.89 -21.20 -1.96
C ASN A 89 2.68 -20.12 -1.23
N ASP A 90 2.08 -18.93 -1.06
CA ASP A 90 2.82 -17.78 -0.59
C ASP A 90 3.27 -17.96 0.86
N PRO A 91 4.51 -17.58 1.20
CA PRO A 91 4.97 -17.59 2.58
C PRO A 91 4.04 -16.82 3.50
N PHE A 92 3.78 -17.37 4.69
CA PHE A 92 2.88 -16.78 5.70
C PHE A 92 3.08 -15.26 5.92
N TYR A 93 4.32 -14.76 5.86
CA TYR A 93 4.57 -13.33 6.09
C TYR A 93 3.99 -12.42 4.99
N TRP A 94 3.84 -12.88 3.74
CA TRP A 94 3.17 -12.10 2.71
C TRP A 94 1.68 -11.95 3.05
N ASN A 95 1.01 -13.08 3.29
CA ASN A 95 -0.42 -13.12 3.61
C ASN A 95 -0.83 -12.36 4.88
N PHE A 96 0.05 -12.26 5.88
CA PHE A 96 -0.27 -11.65 7.17
C PHE A 96 0.44 -10.32 7.44
N ILE A 97 1.43 -9.93 6.63
CA ILE A 97 2.16 -8.66 6.81
C ILE A 97 2.16 -7.87 5.50
N GLY A 98 2.67 -8.46 4.42
CA GLY A 98 2.81 -7.77 3.12
C GLY A 98 1.48 -7.32 2.52
N HIS A 99 0.59 -8.28 2.23
CA HIS A 99 -0.74 -8.04 1.68
C HIS A 99 -1.58 -7.12 2.57
N PRO A 100 -1.72 -7.37 3.89
CA PRO A 100 -2.43 -6.45 4.77
C PRO A 100 -1.83 -5.03 4.77
N TYR A 101 -0.50 -4.91 4.73
CA TYR A 101 0.13 -3.59 4.68
C TYR A 101 -0.19 -2.87 3.37
N VAL A 102 0.05 -3.49 2.20
CA VAL A 102 -0.25 -2.88 0.90
C VAL A 102 -1.73 -2.51 0.80
N GLY A 103 -2.62 -3.43 1.16
CA GLY A 103 -4.07 -3.15 1.18
C GLY A 103 -4.45 -2.01 2.11
N SER A 104 -3.74 -1.84 3.25
CA SER A 104 -3.96 -0.71 4.17
C SER A 104 -3.53 0.63 3.58
N GLN A 105 -2.40 0.67 2.85
CA GLN A 105 -1.91 1.88 2.21
C GLN A 105 -2.85 2.30 1.07
N THR A 106 -3.33 1.35 0.27
CA THR A 106 -4.31 1.61 -0.77
C THR A 106 -5.64 2.09 -0.20
N TYR A 107 -6.13 1.48 0.89
CA TYR A 107 -7.31 1.98 1.60
C TYR A 107 -7.11 3.41 2.12
N LEU A 108 -5.97 3.69 2.77
CA LEU A 108 -5.65 5.00 3.31
C LEU A 108 -5.49 6.07 2.22
N TYR A 109 -4.99 5.72 1.05
CA TYR A 109 -4.95 6.62 -0.11
C TYR A 109 -6.35 7.14 -0.44
N TYR A 110 -7.34 6.26 -0.61
CA TYR A 110 -8.72 6.69 -0.88
C TYR A 110 -9.30 7.50 0.29
N ARG A 111 -9.04 7.11 1.54
CA ARG A 111 -9.47 7.89 2.71
C ARG A 111 -8.89 9.30 2.70
N ALA A 112 -7.61 9.45 2.37
CA ALA A 112 -6.92 10.74 2.26
C ALA A 112 -7.52 11.62 1.14
N ARG A 113 -8.10 11.01 0.10
CA ARG A 113 -8.76 11.68 -1.03
C ARG A 113 -10.23 12.04 -0.76
N GLY A 114 -10.75 11.73 0.44
CA GLY A 114 -12.11 12.08 0.87
C GLY A 114 -13.17 11.03 0.51
N TYR A 115 -12.79 9.82 0.11
CA TYR A 115 -13.74 8.74 -0.13
C TYR A 115 -14.26 8.19 1.20
N SER A 116 -15.51 7.72 1.24
CA SER A 116 -16.05 6.99 2.40
C SER A 116 -15.28 5.69 2.68
N LYS A 117 -15.51 5.08 3.85
CA LYS A 117 -14.85 3.81 4.21
C LYS A 117 -15.21 2.68 3.25
N SER A 118 -16.47 2.60 2.83
CA SER A 118 -16.93 1.61 1.87
C SER A 118 -16.33 1.83 0.49
N GLU A 119 -16.29 3.07 0.01
CA GLU A 119 -15.67 3.39 -1.29
C GLU A 119 -14.16 3.12 -1.26
N SER A 120 -13.50 3.44 -0.15
CA SER A 120 -12.07 3.16 0.04
C SER A 120 -11.77 1.66 0.07
N PHE A 121 -12.65 0.86 0.69
CA PHE A 121 -12.57 -0.59 0.64
C PHE A 121 -12.77 -1.11 -0.79
N CYS A 122 -13.79 -0.64 -1.51
CA CYS A 122 -14.03 -1.02 -2.91
C CYS A 122 -12.86 -0.63 -3.82
N GLY A 123 -12.28 0.55 -3.63
CA GLY A 123 -11.10 1.00 -4.36
C GLY A 123 -9.86 0.16 -4.07
N SER A 124 -9.65 -0.22 -2.80
CA SER A 124 -8.58 -1.15 -2.41
C SER A 124 -8.79 -2.55 -3.00
N PHE A 125 -10.03 -3.05 -3.00
CA PHE A 125 -10.38 -4.32 -3.65
C PHE A 125 -10.11 -4.29 -5.15
N ALA A 126 -10.55 -3.23 -5.85
CA ALA A 126 -10.30 -3.06 -7.28
C ALA A 126 -8.79 -3.01 -7.59
N ALA A 127 -8.01 -2.32 -6.77
CA ALA A 127 -6.56 -2.24 -6.94
C ALA A 127 -5.87 -3.59 -6.70
N SER A 128 -6.31 -4.36 -5.71
CA SER A 128 -5.83 -5.73 -5.47
C SER A 128 -6.17 -6.63 -6.65
N PHE A 129 -7.44 -6.62 -7.10
CA PHE A 129 -7.86 -7.42 -8.24
C PHE A 129 -7.07 -7.09 -9.52
N LEU A 130 -6.82 -5.81 -9.78
CA LEU A 130 -5.97 -5.38 -10.91
C LEU A 130 -4.52 -5.87 -10.75
N PHE A 131 -3.96 -5.82 -9.55
CA PHE A 131 -2.61 -6.33 -9.28
C PHE A 131 -2.52 -7.82 -9.62
N GLU A 132 -3.38 -8.63 -9.02
CA GLU A 132 -3.42 -10.09 -9.19
C GLU A 132 -3.63 -10.49 -10.65
N SER A 133 -4.52 -9.79 -11.36
CA SER A 133 -4.93 -10.18 -12.72
C SER A 133 -4.00 -9.65 -13.83
N THR A 134 -3.08 -8.73 -13.52
CA THR A 134 -2.27 -8.08 -14.56
C THR A 134 -0.78 -7.98 -14.23
N ILE A 135 -0.40 -7.83 -12.96
CA ILE A 135 0.98 -7.63 -12.52
C ILE A 135 1.56 -8.94 -11.99
N GLU A 136 0.85 -9.59 -11.08
CA GLU A 136 1.27 -10.86 -10.46
C GLU A 136 1.39 -12.00 -11.47
N VAL A 137 0.57 -11.96 -12.53
CA VAL A 137 0.57 -12.91 -13.65
C VAL A 137 1.95 -13.13 -14.26
N PHE A 138 2.86 -12.16 -14.13
CA PHE A 138 4.25 -12.31 -14.58
C PHE A 138 5.04 -13.35 -13.77
N HIS A 139 4.71 -13.57 -12.49
CA HIS A 139 5.33 -14.58 -11.63
C HIS A 139 4.46 -15.82 -11.46
N GLU A 140 3.20 -15.63 -11.08
CA GLU A 140 2.29 -16.70 -10.69
C GLU A 140 0.90 -16.52 -11.32
N GLY A 141 0.05 -17.55 -11.31
CA GLY A 141 -1.34 -17.39 -11.75
C GLY A 141 -2.14 -16.53 -10.77
N PHE A 142 -3.21 -15.89 -11.24
CA PHE A 142 -4.09 -15.02 -10.43
C PHE A 142 -4.44 -15.67 -9.08
N SER A 143 -4.13 -15.02 -7.96
CA SER A 143 -4.47 -15.50 -6.63
C SER A 143 -5.82 -14.95 -6.16
N PHE A 144 -6.81 -15.84 -6.01
CA PHE A 144 -8.11 -15.45 -5.47
C PHE A 144 -8.04 -15.13 -3.97
N ASN A 145 -7.19 -15.83 -3.21
CA ASN A 145 -7.01 -15.49 -1.80
C ASN A 145 -6.43 -14.10 -1.66
N ASP A 146 -5.38 -13.75 -2.42
CA ASP A 146 -4.71 -12.47 -2.26
C ASP A 146 -5.57 -11.30 -2.72
N ALA A 147 -6.34 -11.48 -3.79
CA ALA A 147 -7.37 -10.54 -4.21
C ALA A 147 -8.39 -10.20 -3.10
N VAL A 148 -8.63 -11.12 -2.16
CA VAL A 148 -9.62 -10.98 -1.09
C VAL A 148 -8.98 -10.57 0.25
N ILE A 149 -7.90 -11.23 0.67
CA ILE A 149 -7.28 -10.97 1.98
C ILE A 149 -6.59 -9.62 2.02
N THR A 150 -5.96 -9.20 0.91
CA THR A 150 -5.26 -7.92 0.79
C THR A 150 -6.18 -6.76 1.15
N PRO A 151 -7.32 -6.55 0.47
CA PRO A 151 -8.22 -5.45 0.81
C PRO A 151 -8.95 -5.67 2.14
N THR A 152 -9.24 -6.92 2.53
CA THR A 152 -9.98 -7.21 3.76
C THR A 152 -9.16 -6.92 5.02
N LEU A 153 -7.98 -7.50 5.13
CA LEU A 153 -7.07 -7.25 6.25
C LEU A 153 -6.48 -5.84 6.15
N GLY A 154 -6.25 -5.34 4.94
CA GLY A 154 -5.84 -3.97 4.69
C GLY A 154 -6.84 -2.93 5.18
N TYR A 155 -8.14 -3.14 4.97
CA TYR A 155 -9.19 -2.29 5.53
C TYR A 155 -9.14 -2.24 7.06
N LEU A 156 -9.01 -3.39 7.72
CA LEU A 156 -8.95 -3.46 9.19
C LEU A 156 -7.72 -2.70 9.72
N LEU A 157 -6.54 -2.97 9.14
CA LEU A 157 -5.30 -2.31 9.51
C LEU A 157 -5.34 -0.81 9.18
N GLY A 158 -5.79 -0.43 8.00
CA GLY A 158 -5.86 0.96 7.55
C GLY A 158 -6.82 1.79 8.39
N ASN A 159 -8.00 1.27 8.72
CA ASN A 159 -8.94 1.94 9.64
C ASN A 159 -8.39 2.04 11.07
N TRP A 160 -7.54 1.11 11.52
CA TRP A 160 -6.84 1.22 12.79
C TRP A 160 -5.75 2.29 12.75
N ILE A 161 -4.92 2.31 11.70
CA ILE A 161 -3.89 3.34 11.46
C ILE A 161 -4.54 4.72 11.40
N GLU A 162 -5.59 4.89 10.59
CA GLU A 162 -6.34 6.14 10.44
C GLU A 162 -6.75 6.72 11.81
N LYS A 163 -7.40 5.90 12.65
CA LYS A 163 -7.83 6.32 13.99
C LYS A 163 -6.66 6.66 14.90
N LYS A 164 -5.63 5.81 14.92
CA LYS A 164 -4.48 6.00 15.81
C LYS A 164 -3.66 7.23 15.43
N SER A 165 -3.48 7.50 14.14
CA SER A 165 -2.79 8.71 13.67
C SER A 165 -3.49 9.98 14.15
N ILE A 166 -4.83 10.04 14.10
CA ILE A 166 -5.61 11.19 14.61
C ILE A 166 -5.49 11.32 16.13
N GLU A 167 -5.62 10.21 16.87
CA GLU A 167 -5.48 10.22 18.33
C GLU A 167 -4.09 10.75 18.73
N MET A 168 -3.05 10.29 18.03
CA MET A 168 -1.66 10.63 18.33
C MET A 168 -1.32 12.07 17.94
N ILE A 169 -1.78 12.55 16.78
CA ILE A 169 -1.50 13.92 16.34
C ILE A 169 -2.25 14.98 17.18
N ASN A 170 -3.41 14.61 17.74
CA ASN A 170 -4.18 15.47 18.64
C ASN A 170 -3.80 15.31 20.12
N SER A 171 -2.86 14.43 20.44
CA SER A 171 -2.39 14.25 21.81
C SER A 171 -1.51 15.42 22.26
N ASP A 172 -1.44 15.66 23.56
CA ASP A 172 -0.49 16.63 24.14
C ASP A 172 0.97 16.13 24.12
N ASN A 173 1.21 14.89 23.68
CA ASN A 173 2.52 14.26 23.68
C ASN A 173 3.26 14.48 22.35
N LYS A 174 4.31 15.30 22.37
CA LYS A 174 5.15 15.60 21.20
C LYS A 174 5.73 14.35 20.51
N LEU A 175 6.06 13.29 21.26
CA LEU A 175 6.54 12.04 20.65
C LEU A 175 5.43 11.37 19.82
N GLN A 176 4.19 11.33 20.35
CA GLN A 176 3.05 10.77 19.63
C GLN A 176 2.74 11.61 18.38
N GLN A 177 2.80 12.94 18.46
CA GLN A 177 2.64 13.82 17.30
C GLN A 177 3.71 13.55 16.22
N THR A 178 4.98 13.43 16.62
CA THR A 178 6.07 13.12 15.68
C THR A 178 5.87 11.75 15.02
N VAL A 179 5.52 10.73 15.79
CA VAL A 179 5.26 9.39 15.25
C VAL A 179 4.06 9.39 14.30
N ALA A 180 3.00 10.12 14.63
CA ALA A 180 1.82 10.24 13.76
C ALA A 180 2.17 10.86 12.40
N ARG A 181 3.04 11.88 12.37
CA ARG A 181 3.50 12.54 11.14
C ARG A 181 4.48 11.70 10.31
N ILE A 182 5.03 10.62 10.87
CA ILE A 182 5.91 9.69 10.15
C ILE A 182 5.09 8.55 9.55
N ILE A 183 4.03 8.12 10.25
CA ILE A 183 3.17 7.00 9.83
C ILE A 183 2.15 7.42 8.77
N ASN A 184 1.76 8.70 8.77
CA ASN A 184 0.73 9.29 7.92
C ASN A 184 1.35 10.28 6.94
#